data_AF-A0A975QXU4-F1
#
_entry.id   AF-A0A975QXU4-F1
#
_cell.length_a   1.000
_cell.length_b   1.000
_cell.length_c   1.000
_cell.angle_alpha   90.00
_cell.angle_beta   90.00
_cell.angle_gamma   90.00
#
_symmetry.space_group_name_H-M   'P 1'
#
loop_
_entity.id
_entity.type
_entity.pdbx_description
1 polymer ?
#
loop_
_entity_poly.entity_id
_entity_poly.type
_entity_poly.pdbx_seq_one_letter_code
_entity_poly.pdbx_strand_id
1 'polypeptide(L)'
;MSLKERLAAEKEAALTYENIAKQVEGILVEAAKDGRSSVLIYLDNENDCKTQFVRYFLTQEGIDFEKAYESYQTTQFPYIDTHMGGASDIDDSKPVTVNKRRFKGIRVFL
;
A
#
# COMPACT_ATOMS: atom_id res chain seq x y z
N MET A 1 18.57 -10.24 26.99
CA MET A 1 17.85 -9.79 25.78
C MET A 1 18.62 -8.66 25.13
N SER A 2 18.94 -8.80 23.86
CA SER A 2 19.54 -7.76 23.02
C SER A 2 18.49 -6.76 22.53
N LEU A 3 18.93 -5.59 22.06
CA LEU A 3 18.05 -4.59 21.42
C LEU A 3 17.28 -5.20 20.25
N LYS A 4 17.93 -6.06 19.45
CA LYS A 4 17.32 -6.74 18.30
C LYS A 4 16.14 -7.61 18.69
N GLU A 5 16.27 -8.37 19.78
CA GLU A 5 15.19 -9.23 20.27
C GLU A 5 14.02 -8.42 20.82
N ARG A 6 14.30 -7.32 21.54
CA ARG A 6 13.25 -6.41 22.02
C ARG A 6 12.48 -5.77 20.87
N LEU A 7 13.16 -5.32 19.82
CA LEU A 7 12.51 -4.73 18.64
C LEU A 7 11.63 -5.75 17.88
N ALA A 8 12.07 -7.00 17.79
CA ALA A 8 11.28 -8.06 17.15
C ALA A 8 10.01 -8.39 17.96
N ALA A 9 10.15 -8.51 19.30
CA ALA A 9 9.01 -8.77 20.18
C ALA A 9 7.99 -7.62 20.15
N GLU A 10 8.45 -6.38 20.15
CA GLU A 10 7.57 -5.20 20.06
C GLU A 10 6.84 -5.15 18.71
N LYS A 11 7.53 -5.50 17.62
CA LYS A 11 6.91 -5.56 16.29
C LYS A 11 5.76 -6.57 16.25
N GLU A 12 5.95 -7.75 16.82
CA GLU A 12 4.90 -8.77 16.90
C GLU A 12 3.73 -8.31 17.79
N ALA A 13 4.01 -7.72 18.95
CA ALA A 13 2.98 -7.18 19.84
C ALA A 13 2.17 -6.04 19.19
N ALA A 14 2.80 -5.26 18.31
CA ALA A 14 2.16 -4.16 17.59
C ALA A 14 1.24 -4.63 16.43
N LEU A 15 1.25 -5.92 16.05
CA LEU A 15 0.42 -6.46 14.96
C LEU A 15 -1.02 -6.79 15.39
N THR A 16 -1.49 -6.30 16.53
CA THR A 16 -2.89 -6.43 16.94
C THR A 16 -3.75 -5.32 16.34
N TYR A 17 -5.04 -5.63 16.13
CA TYR A 17 -6.01 -4.65 15.63
C TYR A 17 -6.05 -3.39 16.49
N GLU A 18 -6.16 -3.53 17.81
CA GLU A 18 -6.27 -2.40 18.75
C GLU A 18 -5.05 -1.47 18.69
N ASN A 19 -3.84 -2.02 18.62
CA ASN A 19 -2.62 -1.23 18.52
C ASN A 19 -2.54 -0.48 17.19
N ILE A 20 -2.93 -1.14 16.09
CA ILE A 20 -2.96 -0.51 14.77
C ILE A 20 -4.02 0.59 14.70
N ALA A 21 -5.24 0.34 15.19
CA ALA A 21 -6.32 1.32 15.25
C ALA A 21 -5.90 2.57 16.04
N LYS A 22 -5.31 2.39 17.23
CA LYS A 22 -4.82 3.49 18.06
C LYS A 22 -3.69 4.28 17.40
N GLN A 23 -2.80 3.62 16.66
CA GLN A 23 -1.76 4.31 15.88
C GLN A 23 -2.36 5.14 14.74
N VAL A 24 -3.33 4.58 14.01
CA VAL A 24 -4.03 5.29 12.94
C VAL A 24 -4.77 6.50 13.50
N GLU A 25 -5.55 6.32 14.57
CA GLU A 25 -6.24 7.39 15.27
C GLU A 25 -5.29 8.53 15.64
N GLY A 26 -4.14 8.22 16.24
CA GLY A 26 -3.13 9.22 16.58
C GLY A 26 -2.65 10.04 15.38
N ILE A 27 -2.39 9.37 14.24
CA ILE A 27 -2.00 10.03 12.98
C ILE A 27 -3.11 10.94 12.45
N LEU A 28 -4.36 10.48 12.48
CA LEU A 28 -5.50 11.26 11.99
C LEU A 28 -5.75 12.50 12.87
N VAL A 29 -5.71 12.34 14.19
CA VAL A 29 -5.87 13.44 15.15
C VAL A 29 -4.77 14.48 14.99
N GLU A 30 -3.52 14.06 14.81
CA GLU A 30 -2.40 14.98 14.57
C GLU A 30 -2.58 15.71 13.22
N ALA A 31 -2.93 15.00 12.15
CA ALA A 31 -3.19 15.61 10.85
C ALA A 31 -4.37 16.60 10.87
N ALA A 32 -5.42 16.31 11.64
CA ALA A 32 -6.56 17.22 11.83
C ALA A 32 -6.15 18.47 12.62
N LYS A 33 -5.33 18.33 13.67
CA LYS A 33 -4.77 19.46 14.43
C LYS A 33 -3.89 20.36 13.56
N ASP A 34 -3.16 19.75 12.62
CA ASP A 34 -2.35 20.46 11.62
C ASP A 34 -3.20 21.14 10.52
N GLY A 35 -4.52 20.94 10.50
CA GLY A 35 -5.41 21.49 9.47
C GLY A 35 -5.25 20.84 8.10
N ARG A 36 -4.77 19.59 8.04
CA ARG A 36 -4.63 18.85 6.77
C ARG A 36 -5.97 18.29 6.32
N SER A 37 -6.24 18.37 5.02
CA SER A 37 -7.41 17.74 4.39
C SER A 37 -7.21 16.28 4.00
N SER A 38 -5.97 15.80 4.01
CA SER A 38 -5.66 14.38 3.79
C SER A 38 -4.32 13.99 4.37
N VAL A 39 -4.18 12.69 4.67
CA VAL A 39 -2.93 12.09 5.16
C VAL A 39 -2.68 10.76 4.45
N LEU A 40 -1.41 10.49 4.15
CA LEU A 40 -0.98 9.22 3.57
C LEU A 40 -0.37 8.33 4.67
N ILE A 41 -1.03 7.21 4.94
CA ILE A 41 -0.54 6.16 5.83
C ILE A 41 0.26 5.17 4.99
N TYR A 42 1.58 5.15 5.19
CA TYR A 42 2.48 4.25 4.46
C TYR A 42 2.32 2.80 4.91
N LEU A 43 2.11 1.91 3.94
CA LEU A 43 1.91 0.47 4.16
C LEU A 43 2.64 -0.30 3.05
N ASP A 44 3.28 -1.40 3.44
CA ASP A 44 4.20 -2.12 2.55
C ASP A 44 3.49 -3.00 1.51
N ASN A 45 2.35 -3.60 1.89
CA ASN A 45 1.62 -4.52 1.03
C ASN A 45 0.11 -4.36 1.15
N GLU A 46 -0.56 -4.19 0.01
CA GLU A 46 -1.99 -3.97 -0.09
C GLU A 46 -2.85 -5.06 0.60
N ASN A 47 -2.33 -6.29 0.64
CA ASN A 47 -3.05 -7.46 1.13
C ASN A 47 -2.56 -7.93 2.51
N ASP A 48 -1.60 -7.24 3.13
CA ASP A 48 -1.13 -7.63 4.46
C ASP A 48 -2.18 -7.37 5.55
N CYS A 49 -2.00 -8.07 6.68
CA CYS A 49 -2.90 -7.99 7.83
C CYS A 49 -3.05 -6.54 8.34
N LYS A 50 -1.95 -5.78 8.36
CA LYS A 50 -1.93 -4.40 8.83
C LYS A 50 -2.81 -3.51 7.95
N THR A 51 -2.68 -3.61 6.63
CA THR A 51 -3.47 -2.85 5.66
C THR A 51 -4.94 -3.20 5.77
N GLN A 52 -5.27 -4.48 5.97
CA GLN A 52 -6.65 -4.89 6.21
C GLN A 52 -7.21 -4.27 7.49
N PHE A 53 -6.45 -4.25 8.58
CA PHE A 53 -6.89 -3.62 9.84
C PHE A 53 -7.05 -2.11 9.74
N VAL A 54 -6.14 -1.40 9.05
CA VAL A 54 -6.30 0.04 8.79
C VAL A 54 -7.59 0.31 8.01
N ARG A 55 -7.83 -0.44 6.93
CA ARG A 55 -9.05 -0.29 6.12
C ARG A 55 -10.30 -0.58 6.94
N TYR A 56 -10.27 -1.63 7.75
CA TYR A 56 -11.39 -2.01 8.60
C TYR A 56 -11.71 -0.91 9.62
N PHE A 57 -10.70 -0.41 10.33
CA PHE A 57 -10.84 0.70 11.27
C PHE A 57 -11.47 1.94 10.59
N LEU A 58 -10.91 2.40 9.48
CA LEU A 58 -11.43 3.58 8.76
C LEU A 58 -12.87 3.37 8.29
N THR A 59 -13.21 2.15 7.85
CA THR A 59 -14.58 1.80 7.44
C THR A 59 -15.55 1.83 8.62
N GLN A 60 -15.13 1.35 9.80
CA GLN A 60 -15.96 1.37 11.02
C GLN A 60 -16.23 2.81 11.50
N GLU A 61 -15.22 3.68 11.40
CA GLU A 61 -15.35 5.10 11.75
C GLU A 61 -16.07 5.93 10.66
N GLY A 62 -16.38 5.33 9.50
CA GLY A 62 -17.03 6.02 8.39
C GLY A 62 -16.17 7.10 7.72
N ILE A 63 -14.85 6.93 7.74
CA ILE A 63 -13.88 7.88 7.18
C ILE A 63 -13.55 7.49 5.73
N ASP A 64 -13.58 8.46 4.83
CA ASP A 64 -13.26 8.23 3.41
C ASP A 64 -11.76 7.99 3.19
N PHE A 65 -11.44 6.99 2.37
CA PHE A 65 -10.06 6.66 2.02
C PHE A 65 -9.91 6.00 0.65
N GLU A 66 -8.70 6.11 0.08
CA GLU A 66 -8.32 5.50 -1.18
C GLU A 66 -6.95 4.80 -1.08
N LYS A 67 -6.74 3.77 -1.90
CA LYS A 67 -5.43 3.13 -2.04
C LYS A 67 -4.50 4.05 -2.82
N ALA A 68 -3.33 4.35 -2.25
CA ALA A 68 -2.31 5.15 -2.88
C ALA A 68 -1.28 4.25 -3.59
N TYR A 69 -0.99 4.59 -4.84
CA TYR A 69 0.01 3.90 -5.65
C TYR A 69 1.06 4.87 -6.18
N GLU A 70 2.30 4.41 -6.24
CA GLU A 70 3.39 5.07 -6.94
C GLU A 70 3.51 4.50 -8.35
N SER A 71 3.50 5.36 -9.36
CA SER A 71 3.75 4.95 -10.74
C SER A 71 5.25 4.96 -11.01
N TYR A 72 5.75 3.93 -11.67
CA TYR A 72 7.13 3.83 -12.08
C TYR A 72 7.24 3.20 -13.46
N GLN A 73 8.30 3.55 -14.20
CA GLN A 73 8.59 2.96 -15.49
C GLN A 73 9.59 1.81 -15.34
N THR A 74 9.33 0.74 -16.07
CA THR A 74 10.26 -0.39 -16.16
C THR A 74 10.22 -0.96 -17.58
N THR A 75 11.17 -1.81 -17.91
CA THR A 75 11.23 -2.52 -19.19
C THR A 75 10.80 -3.97 -18.97
N GLN A 76 9.92 -4.48 -19.84
CA GLN A 76 9.50 -5.88 -19.82
C GLN A 76 9.43 -6.42 -21.23
N PHE A 77 9.71 -7.72 -21.40
CA PHE A 77 9.40 -8.39 -22.65
C PHE A 77 7.90 -8.35 -22.91
N PRO A 78 7.48 -8.12 -24.15
CA PRO A 78 6.06 -8.11 -24.49
C PRO A 78 5.46 -9.48 -24.23
N TYR A 79 4.26 -9.51 -23.66
CA TYR A 79 3.49 -10.74 -23.51
C TYR A 79 2.77 -11.03 -24.83
N ILE A 80 3.12 -12.15 -25.48
CA ILE A 80 2.41 -12.65 -26.66
C ILE A 80 1.43 -13.72 -26.19
N ASP A 81 0.14 -13.42 -26.31
CA ASP A 81 -0.89 -14.44 -26.13
C ASP A 81 -0.96 -15.32 -27.37
N THR A 82 -0.40 -16.52 -27.28
CA THR A 82 -0.34 -17.50 -28.37
C THR A 82 -1.70 -18.10 -28.74
N HIS A 83 -2.77 -17.85 -27.98
CA HIS A 83 -4.13 -18.33 -28.26
C HIS A 83 -4.95 -17.33 -29.09
N MET A 84 -4.51 -16.08 -29.14
CA MET A 84 -5.12 -15.02 -29.93
C MET A 84 -4.26 -14.84 -31.18
N GLY A 85 -4.59 -15.57 -32.26
CA GLY A 85 -3.79 -15.67 -33.48
C GLY A 85 -3.64 -14.37 -34.30
N GLY A 86 -3.10 -13.30 -33.71
CA GLY A 86 -3.11 -11.96 -34.29
C GLY A 86 -2.05 -10.99 -33.77
N ALA A 87 -0.84 -11.45 -33.44
CA ALA A 87 0.28 -10.56 -33.11
C ALA A 87 1.51 -10.87 -33.97
N SER A 88 1.46 -10.54 -35.27
CA SER A 88 2.59 -10.70 -36.20
C SER A 88 3.65 -9.60 -36.08
N ASP A 89 3.32 -8.46 -35.45
CA ASP A 89 4.13 -7.23 -35.53
C ASP A 89 4.84 -6.90 -34.21
N ILE A 90 4.76 -7.77 -33.20
CA ILE A 90 5.43 -7.61 -31.91
C ILE A 90 6.81 -8.28 -32.00
N ASP A 91 7.87 -7.48 -31.92
CA ASP A 91 9.24 -7.99 -31.75
C ASP A 91 9.42 -8.48 -30.30
N ASP A 92 9.22 -9.79 -30.10
CA ASP A 92 9.34 -10.46 -28.80
C ASP A 92 10.76 -10.50 -28.23
N SER A 93 11.76 -10.21 -29.06
CA SER A 93 13.15 -10.14 -28.66
C SER A 93 13.54 -8.82 -28.00
N LYS A 94 12.67 -7.80 -28.05
CA LYS A 94 12.95 -6.46 -27.51
C LYS A 94 12.06 -6.13 -26.31
N PRO A 95 12.66 -5.70 -25.19
CA PRO A 95 11.88 -5.24 -24.05
C PRO A 95 11.21 -3.89 -24.38
N VAL A 96 9.96 -3.75 -24.00
CA VAL A 96 9.16 -2.53 -24.14
C VAL A 96 9.05 -1.79 -22.81
N THR A 97 8.98 -0.46 -22.86
CA THR A 97 8.73 0.36 -21.66
C THR A 97 7.28 0.20 -21.23
N VAL A 98 7.07 -0.20 -19.97
CA VAL A 98 5.76 -0.35 -19.36
C VAL A 98 5.65 0.53 -18.11
N ASN A 99 4.48 1.13 -17.93
CA ASN A 99 4.14 1.84 -16.70
C ASN A 99 3.57 0.83 -15.70
N LYS A 100 4.18 0.74 -14.53
CA LYS A 100 3.70 -0.08 -13.41
C LYS A 100 3.29 0.77 -12.24
N ARG A 101 2.48 0.18 -11.36
CA ARG A 101 2.02 0.79 -10.12
C ARG A 101 2.47 -0.07 -8.96
N ARG A 102 3.05 0.55 -7.93
CA ARG A 102 3.41 -0.09 -6.67
C ARG A 102 2.54 0.49 -5.56
N PHE A 103 1.94 -0.38 -4.76
CA PHE A 103 1.19 0.06 -3.57
C PHE A 103 2.12 0.84 -2.63
N LYS A 104 1.63 1.98 -2.16
CA LYS A 104 2.38 2.89 -1.27
C LYS A 104 1.70 3.04 0.09
N GLY A 105 0.39 2.80 0.17
CA GLY A 105 -0.36 2.98 1.39
C GLY A 105 -1.82 3.34 1.17
N ILE A 106 -2.42 3.93 2.19
CA ILE A 106 -3.81 4.41 2.18
C ILE A 106 -3.81 5.92 2.40
N ARG A 107 -4.45 6.65 1.48
CA ARG A 107 -4.75 8.06 1.64
C ARG A 107 -6.10 8.21 2.32
N VAL A 108 -6.13 8.91 3.44
CA VAL A 108 -7.33 9.18 4.23
C VAL A 108 -7.70 10.65 4.07
N PHE A 109 -9.00 10.95 3.93
CA PHE A 109 -9.53 12.30 3.81
C PHE A 109 -10.14 12.72 5.15
N LEU A 110 -9.87 13.96 5.59
CA LEU A 110 -10.24 14.52 6.89
C LEU A 110 -11.19 15.70 6.74
#